data_AF-Q2N778-F1
#
_entry.id   AF-Q2N778-F1
#
_cell.length_a   1.000
_cell.length_b   1.000
_cell.length_c   1.000
_cell.angle_alpha   90.00
_cell.angle_beta   90.00
_cell.angle_gamma   90.00
#
_symmetry.space_group_name_H-M   'P 1'
#
loop_
_entity.id
_entity.type
_entity.pdbx_description
1 polymer ?
#
loop_
_entity_poly.entity_id
_entity_poly.type
_entity_poly.pdbx_seq_one_letter_code
_entity_poly.pdbx_strand_id
1 'polypeptide(L)'
;MQFFPAHWAFGPEALNLAHMGERKLREWREAGLIDDAAVARILAYEEEHSRPLLLWAVIGIGALAIGLGVISVVAANWEDVPGKVRLAIHLALFTGLAGFIGWRGGRLEREQPWGLEAALFVLGVLGMTFFGHIGQVYQTASPLWKPLAAALVLFGPIVLLRGQSWITASLFMGTLIATCWEYAFTLDQWVTGREADSVWLPVTLVTLLPIVMGPVAAWMRSRSARAAFWTRIEQLAVAYIVIGASLMCLAASVDAFSEPVLALGAQVIRCGAGLAVAGLIVWARRDRSGEATGMVLAASALACIFAYVASGATLPAGVLFMLLWAAIAAAALYAGWRGVFQAAVAVVALRLIVLSFELASDLLSSGFGLILAGLLILGVAWGAVRVSRAFAPPRENEGETL
;
A
#
# COMPACT_ATOMS: atom_id res chain seq x y z
N MET A 1 -16.78 -44.05 -24.51
CA MET A 1 -17.12 -43.49 -23.18
C MET A 1 -17.20 -41.99 -23.31
N GLN A 2 -18.42 -41.46 -23.45
CA GLN A 2 -18.71 -40.03 -23.42
C GLN A 2 -18.76 -39.59 -21.96
N PHE A 3 -17.82 -38.76 -21.53
CA PHE A 3 -17.90 -38.07 -20.24
C PHE A 3 -17.89 -36.58 -20.53
N PHE A 4 -19.07 -35.96 -20.59
CA PHE A 4 -19.44 -34.65 -20.04
C PHE A 4 -20.75 -34.14 -20.71
N PRO A 5 -21.84 -33.91 -19.95
CA PRO A 5 -23.12 -33.44 -20.49
C PRO A 5 -23.21 -31.90 -20.55
N ALA A 6 -24.10 -31.42 -21.42
CA ALA A 6 -24.31 -30.04 -21.87
C ALA A 6 -25.00 -29.07 -20.87
N HIS A 7 -24.73 -29.17 -19.57
CA HIS A 7 -25.33 -28.26 -18.57
C HIS A 7 -24.37 -27.82 -17.45
N TRP A 8 -23.10 -27.60 -17.78
CA TRP A 8 -22.20 -26.86 -16.89
C TRP A 8 -22.64 -25.39 -16.79
N ALA A 9 -23.65 -25.16 -15.94
CA ALA A 9 -24.10 -23.86 -15.50
C ALA A 9 -22.93 -23.14 -14.81
N PHE A 10 -22.45 -22.11 -15.49
CA PHE A 10 -21.46 -21.18 -14.96
C PHE A 10 -22.03 -20.46 -13.73
N GLY A 11 -21.23 -20.39 -12.66
CA GLY A 11 -21.62 -19.72 -11.41
C GLY A 11 -21.81 -18.20 -11.56
N PRO A 12 -22.40 -17.54 -10.54
CA PRO A 12 -22.95 -16.18 -10.61
C PRO A 12 -21.94 -15.07 -10.93
N GLU A 13 -20.63 -15.35 -10.82
CA GLU A 13 -19.58 -14.34 -11.01
C GLU A 13 -19.26 -14.08 -12.50
N ALA A 14 -19.43 -15.07 -13.38
CA ALA A 14 -19.28 -14.87 -14.83
C ALA A 14 -20.46 -14.09 -15.43
N LEU A 15 -21.65 -14.23 -14.83
CA LEU A 15 -22.85 -13.45 -15.16
C LEU A 15 -22.73 -11.97 -14.78
N ASN A 16 -21.99 -11.65 -13.71
CA ASN A 16 -21.88 -10.28 -13.20
C ASN A 16 -21.01 -9.34 -14.06
N LEU A 17 -19.97 -9.87 -14.73
CA LEU A 17 -19.13 -9.06 -15.62
C LEU A 17 -19.82 -8.79 -16.96
N ALA A 18 -20.55 -9.77 -17.50
CA ALA A 18 -21.39 -9.60 -18.69
C ALA A 18 -22.54 -8.60 -18.43
N HIS A 19 -23.21 -8.69 -17.27
CA HIS A 19 -24.27 -7.74 -16.91
C HIS A 19 -23.80 -6.29 -16.74
N MET A 20 -22.53 -6.04 -16.36
CA MET A 20 -22.03 -4.66 -16.25
C MET A 20 -21.80 -4.00 -17.62
N GLY A 21 -21.36 -4.78 -18.62
CA GLY A 21 -21.22 -4.34 -20.01
C GLY A 21 -22.57 -4.13 -20.69
N GLU A 22 -23.49 -5.08 -20.53
CA GLU A 22 -24.86 -5.00 -21.07
C GLU A 22 -25.65 -3.83 -20.48
N ARG A 23 -25.51 -3.56 -19.18
CA ARG A 23 -26.16 -2.41 -18.53
C ARG A 23 -25.65 -1.08 -19.09
N LYS A 24 -24.34 -0.92 -19.27
CA LYS A 24 -23.77 0.30 -19.84
C LYS A 24 -24.09 0.47 -21.33
N LEU A 25 -24.06 -0.61 -22.11
CA LEU A 25 -24.49 -0.58 -23.51
C LEU A 25 -25.96 -0.18 -23.63
N ARG A 26 -26.81 -0.64 -22.72
CA ARG A 26 -28.21 -0.22 -22.62
C ARG A 26 -28.34 1.25 -22.22
N GLU A 27 -27.64 1.70 -21.19
CA GLU A 27 -27.61 3.11 -20.77
C GLU A 27 -27.14 4.03 -21.91
N TRP A 28 -26.13 3.63 -22.69
CA TRP A 28 -25.64 4.39 -23.84
C TRP A 28 -26.59 4.38 -25.03
N ARG A 29 -27.27 3.26 -25.29
CA ARG A 29 -28.32 3.17 -26.31
C ARG A 29 -29.51 4.06 -25.92
N GLU A 30 -29.97 3.99 -24.67
CA GLU A 30 -31.08 4.80 -24.15
C GLU A 30 -30.75 6.30 -24.13
N ALA A 31 -29.49 6.66 -23.90
CA ALA A 31 -28.99 8.02 -24.00
C ALA A 31 -28.75 8.50 -25.45
N GLY A 32 -28.99 7.66 -26.47
CA GLY A 32 -28.79 7.98 -27.88
C GLY A 32 -27.32 8.12 -28.31
N LEU A 33 -26.38 7.67 -27.48
CA LEU A 33 -24.94 7.76 -27.77
C LEU A 33 -24.48 6.72 -28.81
N ILE A 34 -25.20 5.61 -28.93
CA ILE A 34 -24.88 4.51 -29.84
C ILE A 34 -26.17 3.92 -30.43
N ASP A 35 -26.11 3.47 -31.68
CA ASP A 35 -27.19 2.80 -32.40
C ASP A 35 -27.13 1.27 -32.24
N ASP A 36 -28.17 0.58 -32.68
CA ASP A 36 -28.24 -0.89 -32.60
C ASP A 36 -27.13 -1.57 -33.41
N ALA A 37 -26.69 -0.96 -34.50
CA ALA A 37 -25.57 -1.44 -35.28
C ALA A 37 -24.24 -1.33 -34.51
N ALA A 38 -24.01 -0.24 -33.76
CA ALA A 38 -22.84 -0.09 -32.90
C ALA A 38 -22.84 -1.08 -31.73
N VAL A 39 -24.00 -1.32 -31.11
CA VAL A 39 -24.11 -2.33 -30.05
C VAL A 39 -23.75 -3.72 -30.59
N ALA A 40 -24.26 -4.10 -31.76
CA ALA A 40 -23.92 -5.38 -32.38
C ALA A 40 -22.42 -5.51 -32.70
N ARG A 41 -21.77 -4.44 -33.19
CA ARG A 41 -20.31 -4.44 -33.43
C ARG A 41 -19.50 -4.58 -32.16
N ILE A 42 -19.91 -3.94 -31.07
CA ILE A 42 -19.21 -4.02 -29.77
C ILE A 42 -19.34 -5.42 -29.18
N LEU A 43 -20.54 -6.02 -29.23
CA LEU A 43 -20.75 -7.38 -28.74
C LEU A 43 -19.93 -8.40 -29.54
N ALA A 44 -19.91 -8.29 -30.88
CA ALA A 44 -19.09 -9.15 -31.72
C ALA A 44 -17.58 -8.99 -31.42
N TYR A 45 -17.11 -7.75 -31.19
CA TYR A 45 -15.74 -7.50 -30.79
C TYR A 45 -15.42 -8.10 -29.41
N GLU A 46 -16.29 -7.96 -28.42
CA GLU A 46 -16.10 -8.56 -27.10
C GLU A 46 -16.13 -10.09 -27.12
N GLU A 47 -16.98 -10.69 -27.95
CA GLU A 47 -17.06 -12.14 -28.13
C GLU A 47 -15.75 -12.68 -28.74
N GLU A 48 -15.25 -12.02 -29.80
CA GLU A 48 -14.00 -12.36 -30.47
C GLU A 48 -12.75 -12.10 -29.59
N HIS A 49 -12.82 -11.11 -28.69
CA HIS A 49 -11.72 -10.74 -27.78
C HIS A 49 -11.92 -11.24 -26.35
N SER A 50 -12.90 -12.13 -26.13
CA SER A 50 -13.17 -12.70 -24.82
C SER A 50 -11.96 -13.54 -24.39
N ARG A 51 -11.23 -13.06 -23.39
CA ARG A 51 -10.15 -13.86 -22.79
C ARG A 51 -10.84 -14.99 -22.02
N PRO A 52 -10.49 -16.26 -22.26
CA PRO A 52 -11.10 -17.36 -21.55
C PRO A 52 -10.57 -17.38 -20.10
N LEU A 53 -11.11 -16.51 -19.26
CA LEU A 53 -10.68 -16.30 -17.87
C LEU A 53 -10.71 -17.61 -17.09
N LEU A 54 -11.70 -18.46 -17.35
CA LEU A 54 -11.80 -19.79 -16.76
C LEU A 54 -10.64 -20.70 -17.19
N LEU A 55 -10.27 -20.71 -18.48
CA LEU A 55 -9.12 -21.47 -18.96
C LEU A 55 -7.83 -20.98 -18.29
N TRP A 56 -7.63 -19.66 -18.22
CA TRP A 56 -6.48 -19.07 -17.53
C TRP A 56 -6.49 -19.34 -16.03
N ALA A 57 -7.66 -19.37 -15.39
CA ALA A 57 -7.81 -19.76 -13.99
C ALA A 57 -7.47 -21.24 -13.78
N VAL A 58 -7.94 -22.14 -14.63
CA VAL A 58 -7.62 -23.58 -14.57
C VAL A 58 -6.13 -23.82 -14.82
N ILE A 59 -5.52 -23.16 -15.81
CA ILE A 59 -4.07 -23.20 -16.06
C ILE A 59 -3.32 -22.68 -14.83
N GLY A 60 -3.76 -21.55 -14.26
CA GLY A 60 -3.16 -20.96 -13.08
C GLY A 60 -3.22 -21.87 -11.86
N ILE A 61 -4.38 -22.49 -11.60
CA ILE A 61 -4.58 -23.48 -10.53
C ILE A 61 -3.70 -24.72 -10.77
N GLY A 62 -3.66 -25.24 -12.00
CA GLY A 62 -2.80 -26.37 -12.35
C GLY A 62 -1.32 -26.08 -12.13
N ALA A 63 -0.84 -24.92 -12.59
CA ALA A 63 0.53 -24.47 -12.37
C ALA A 63 0.84 -24.28 -10.87
N LEU A 64 -0.10 -23.71 -10.11
CA LEU A 64 0.03 -23.54 -8.66
C LEU A 64 0.08 -24.88 -7.92
N ALA A 65 -0.77 -25.83 -8.30
CA ALA A 65 -0.77 -27.19 -7.74
C ALA A 65 0.55 -27.92 -8.03
N ILE A 66 1.07 -27.80 -9.25
CA ILE A 66 2.40 -28.34 -9.59
C ILE A 66 3.49 -27.67 -8.75
N GLY A 67 3.47 -26.34 -8.66
CA GLY A 67 4.43 -25.57 -7.85
C GLY A 67 4.40 -25.98 -6.38
N LEU A 68 3.22 -26.07 -5.78
CA LEU A 68 3.05 -26.56 -4.42
C LEU A 68 3.55 -28.01 -4.29
N GLY A 69 3.20 -28.89 -5.23
CA GLY A 69 3.66 -30.28 -5.23
C GLY A 69 5.19 -30.39 -5.25
N VAL A 70 5.87 -29.60 -6.08
CA VAL A 70 7.34 -29.54 -6.10
C VAL A 70 7.89 -29.04 -4.77
N ILE A 71 7.34 -27.97 -4.21
CA ILE A 71 7.74 -27.44 -2.89
C ILE A 71 7.53 -28.51 -1.81
N SER A 72 6.41 -29.22 -1.82
CA SER A 72 6.10 -30.29 -0.87
C SER A 72 7.06 -31.47 -0.98
N VAL A 73 7.42 -31.90 -2.20
CA VAL A 73 8.41 -32.97 -2.39
C VAL A 73 9.78 -32.54 -1.89
N VAL A 74 10.21 -31.30 -2.18
CA VAL A 74 11.48 -30.76 -1.66
C VAL A 74 11.44 -30.67 -0.14
N ALA A 75 10.33 -30.19 0.43
CA ALA A 75 10.15 -30.08 1.87
C ALA A 75 10.18 -31.45 2.58
N ALA A 76 9.57 -32.48 1.98
CA ALA A 76 9.53 -33.84 2.53
C ALA A 76 10.93 -34.48 2.60
N ASN A 77 11.85 -34.09 1.71
CA ASN A 77 13.22 -34.59 1.66
C ASN A 77 14.23 -33.57 2.23
N TRP A 78 13.77 -32.50 2.88
CA TRP A 78 14.59 -31.34 3.24
C TRP A 78 15.71 -31.66 4.22
N GLU A 79 15.44 -32.56 5.17
CA GLU A 79 16.42 -33.01 6.17
C GLU A 79 17.51 -33.91 5.58
N ASP A 80 17.18 -34.67 4.53
CA ASP A 80 18.14 -35.57 3.87
C ASP A 80 19.15 -34.84 2.98
N VAL A 81 18.86 -33.59 2.59
CA VAL A 81 19.76 -32.79 1.77
C VAL A 81 20.77 -32.05 2.67
N PRO A 82 22.09 -32.27 2.52
CA PRO A 82 23.09 -31.57 3.30
C PRO A 82 22.96 -30.05 3.17
N GLY A 83 23.05 -29.31 4.28
CA GLY A 83 22.87 -27.85 4.30
C GLY A 83 23.78 -27.10 3.32
N LYS A 84 25.02 -27.55 3.14
CA LYS A 84 25.95 -26.98 2.15
C LYS A 84 25.44 -27.13 0.70
N VAL A 85 24.82 -28.27 0.38
CA VAL A 85 24.22 -28.51 -0.94
C VAL A 85 23.02 -27.60 -1.14
N ARG A 86 22.15 -27.47 -0.13
CA ARG A 86 21.01 -26.55 -0.18
C ARG A 86 21.48 -25.10 -0.42
N LEU A 87 22.51 -24.63 0.29
CA LEU A 87 23.09 -23.30 0.07
C LEU A 87 23.70 -23.16 -1.33
N ALA A 88 24.42 -24.18 -1.82
CA ALA A 88 25.03 -24.15 -3.14
C ALA A 88 23.97 -24.02 -4.24
N ILE A 89 22.86 -24.76 -4.13
CA ILE A 89 21.72 -24.65 -5.06
C ILE A 89 21.11 -23.25 -4.99
N HIS A 90 20.86 -22.73 -3.78
CA HIS A 90 20.30 -21.40 -3.60
C HIS A 90 21.22 -20.32 -4.22
N LEU A 91 22.53 -20.39 -3.96
CA LEU A 91 23.52 -19.49 -4.54
C LEU A 91 23.59 -19.62 -6.07
N ALA A 92 23.48 -20.84 -6.62
CA ALA A 92 23.47 -21.06 -8.07
C ALA A 92 22.23 -20.44 -8.74
N LEU A 93 21.03 -20.61 -8.14
CA LEU A 93 19.80 -19.97 -8.62
C LEU A 93 19.93 -18.44 -8.58
N PHE A 94 20.44 -17.93 -7.46
CA PHE A 94 20.66 -16.51 -7.26
C PHE A 94 21.64 -15.92 -8.29
N THR A 95 22.84 -16.50 -8.41
CA THR A 95 23.88 -16.03 -9.34
C THR A 95 23.48 -16.21 -10.80
N GLY A 96 22.80 -17.31 -11.12
CA GLY A 96 22.24 -17.55 -12.46
C GLY A 96 21.20 -16.51 -12.85
N LEU A 97 20.26 -16.18 -11.95
CA LEU A 97 19.26 -15.15 -12.22
C LEU A 97 19.87 -13.76 -12.31
N ALA A 98 20.79 -13.41 -11.41
CA ALA A 98 21.52 -12.14 -11.47
C ALA A 98 22.31 -12.00 -12.79
N GLY A 99 23.01 -13.06 -13.21
CA GLY A 99 23.71 -13.12 -14.50
C GLY A 99 22.76 -12.99 -15.69
N PHE A 100 21.61 -13.67 -15.64
CA PHE A 100 20.57 -13.56 -16.67
C PHE A 100 20.02 -12.12 -16.78
N ILE A 101 19.74 -11.45 -15.67
CA ILE A 101 19.30 -10.05 -15.66
C ILE A 101 20.43 -9.13 -16.16
N GLY A 102 21.69 -9.41 -15.81
CA GLY A 102 22.85 -8.68 -16.32
C GLY A 102 22.97 -8.79 -17.85
N TRP A 103 22.82 -9.99 -18.39
CA TRP A 103 22.98 -10.27 -19.82
C TRP A 103 21.76 -9.87 -20.67
N ARG A 104 20.54 -10.17 -20.22
CA ARG A 104 19.29 -10.00 -20.99
C ARG A 104 18.44 -8.83 -20.52
N GLY A 105 18.75 -8.21 -19.38
CA GLY A 105 17.87 -7.23 -18.74
C GLY A 105 17.57 -6.01 -19.60
N GLY A 106 18.56 -5.49 -20.36
CA GLY A 106 18.31 -4.35 -21.26
C GLY A 106 17.42 -4.70 -22.46
N ARG A 107 17.32 -5.99 -22.83
CA ARG A 107 16.38 -6.48 -23.83
C ARG A 107 15.00 -6.69 -23.21
N LEU A 108 14.94 -7.32 -22.04
CA LEU A 108 13.70 -7.51 -21.28
C LEU A 108 13.04 -6.15 -20.96
N GLU A 109 13.80 -5.14 -20.57
CA GLU A 109 13.26 -3.81 -20.29
C GLU A 109 12.50 -3.20 -21.49
N ARG A 110 13.00 -3.43 -22.71
CA ARG A 110 12.41 -2.89 -23.95
C ARG A 110 11.29 -3.75 -24.52
N GLU A 111 11.48 -5.07 -24.53
CA GLU A 111 10.60 -6.01 -25.22
C GLU A 111 9.58 -6.68 -24.28
N GLN A 112 9.94 -6.90 -23.01
CA GLN A 112 9.15 -7.65 -22.03
C GLN A 112 9.31 -7.07 -20.60
N PRO A 113 8.86 -5.82 -20.35
CA PRO A 113 9.11 -5.13 -19.07
C PRO A 113 8.55 -5.91 -17.87
N TRP A 114 7.44 -6.64 -18.04
CA TRP A 114 6.89 -7.54 -17.03
C TRP A 114 7.81 -8.72 -16.68
N GLY A 115 8.55 -9.25 -17.66
CA GLY A 115 9.52 -10.31 -17.44
C GLY A 115 10.71 -9.83 -16.61
N LEU A 116 11.18 -8.59 -16.85
CA LEU A 116 12.19 -7.96 -16.00
C LEU A 116 11.67 -7.73 -14.57
N GLU A 117 10.43 -7.25 -14.41
CA GLU A 117 9.81 -7.06 -13.10
C GLU A 117 9.75 -8.36 -12.29
N ALA A 118 9.27 -9.44 -12.91
CA ALA A 118 9.22 -10.74 -12.26
C ALA A 118 10.62 -11.22 -11.88
N ALA A 119 11.60 -11.08 -12.77
CA ALA A 119 12.98 -11.47 -12.50
C ALA A 119 13.61 -10.65 -11.35
N LEU A 120 13.39 -9.34 -11.31
CA LEU A 120 13.86 -8.47 -10.22
C LEU A 120 13.18 -8.80 -8.89
N PHE A 121 11.88 -9.07 -8.91
CA PHE A 121 11.14 -9.48 -7.73
C PHE A 121 11.68 -10.81 -7.18
N VAL A 122 11.81 -11.82 -8.03
CA VAL A 122 12.36 -13.13 -7.65
C VAL A 122 13.80 -12.99 -7.17
N LEU A 123 14.63 -12.15 -7.79
CA LEU A 123 15.99 -11.88 -7.34
C LEU A 123 16.00 -11.30 -5.92
N GLY A 124 15.16 -10.32 -5.62
CA GLY A 124 15.07 -9.73 -4.30
C GLY A 124 14.57 -10.72 -3.23
N VAL A 125 13.57 -11.54 -3.56
CA VAL A 125 13.08 -12.61 -2.67
C VAL A 125 14.13 -13.69 -2.44
N LEU A 126 14.83 -14.15 -3.49
CA LEU A 126 15.96 -15.07 -3.35
C LEU A 126 17.06 -14.45 -2.48
N GLY A 127 17.37 -13.17 -2.66
CA GLY A 127 18.33 -12.46 -1.84
C GLY A 127 17.97 -12.46 -0.35
N MET A 128 16.73 -12.14 0.00
CA MET A 128 16.25 -12.17 1.39
C MET A 128 16.23 -13.58 1.97
N THR A 129 15.69 -14.55 1.23
CA THR A 129 15.57 -15.94 1.69
C THR A 129 16.92 -16.64 1.79
N PHE A 130 17.91 -16.25 0.99
CA PHE A 130 19.28 -16.75 1.09
C PHE A 130 19.89 -16.47 2.47
N PHE A 131 19.68 -15.28 3.04
CA PHE A 131 20.16 -14.97 4.38
C PHE A 131 19.42 -15.76 5.48
N GLY A 132 18.11 -15.96 5.33
CA GLY A 132 17.35 -16.84 6.22
C GLY A 132 17.87 -18.28 6.18
N HIS A 133 18.23 -18.75 4.98
CA HIS A 133 18.77 -20.09 4.76
C HIS A 133 20.19 -20.27 5.33
N ILE A 134 21.05 -19.23 5.24
CA ILE A 134 22.33 -19.20 5.96
C ILE A 134 22.09 -19.38 7.46
N GLY A 135 21.12 -18.64 8.01
CA GLY A 135 20.79 -18.71 9.43
C GLY A 135 20.34 -20.11 9.87
N GLN A 136 19.56 -20.79 9.03
CA GLN A 136 19.14 -22.17 9.29
C GLN A 136 20.29 -23.17 9.24
N VAL A 137 21.13 -23.13 8.21
CA VAL A 137 22.20 -24.13 8.02
C VAL A 137 23.33 -23.98 9.03
N TYR A 138 23.67 -22.75 9.40
CA TYR A 138 24.72 -22.47 10.39
C TYR A 138 24.17 -22.21 11.80
N GLN A 139 22.86 -22.35 12.00
CA GLN A 139 22.18 -22.13 13.28
C GLN A 139 22.51 -20.77 13.94
N THR A 140 22.58 -19.70 13.14
CA THR A 140 22.94 -18.38 13.65
C THR A 140 21.73 -17.64 14.22
N ALA A 141 21.84 -17.11 15.43
CA ALA A 141 20.80 -16.32 16.09
C ALA A 141 20.95 -14.81 15.80
N SER A 142 20.87 -14.40 14.53
CA SER A 142 20.89 -12.97 14.16
C SER A 142 19.47 -12.37 14.24
N PRO A 143 19.30 -11.17 14.81
CA PRO A 143 18.06 -10.40 14.65
C PRO A 143 17.71 -10.23 13.17
N LEU A 144 16.42 -10.26 12.83
CA LEU A 144 15.91 -10.27 11.45
C LEU A 144 16.26 -9.00 10.67
N TRP A 145 16.41 -7.86 11.33
CA TRP A 145 16.78 -6.61 10.66
C TRP A 145 18.17 -6.68 10.00
N LYS A 146 19.13 -7.44 10.53
CA LYS A 146 20.49 -7.56 9.96
C LYS A 146 20.49 -8.20 8.57
N PRO A 147 19.91 -9.39 8.35
CA PRO A 147 19.83 -9.98 7.02
C PRO A 147 18.94 -9.18 6.06
N LEU A 148 17.85 -8.55 6.54
CA LEU A 148 17.05 -7.67 5.69
C LEU A 148 17.83 -6.42 5.26
N ALA A 149 18.60 -5.81 6.16
CA ALA A 149 19.50 -4.69 5.84
C ALA A 149 20.58 -5.11 4.84
N ALA A 150 21.18 -6.30 5.02
CA ALA A 150 22.14 -6.84 4.07
C ALA A 150 21.51 -7.04 2.67
N ALA A 151 20.27 -7.54 2.61
CA ALA A 151 19.52 -7.68 1.37
C ALA A 151 19.24 -6.31 0.71
N LEU A 152 18.87 -5.29 1.49
CA LEU A 152 18.68 -3.92 0.98
C LEU A 152 19.97 -3.32 0.43
N VAL A 153 21.10 -3.49 1.12
CA VAL A 153 22.40 -2.96 0.66
C VAL A 153 22.84 -3.63 -0.65
N LEU A 154 22.68 -4.95 -0.75
CA LEU A 154 23.14 -5.70 -1.92
C LEU A 154 22.18 -5.62 -3.11
N PHE A 155 20.87 -5.62 -2.86
CA PHE A 155 19.84 -5.76 -3.90
C PHE A 155 18.98 -4.52 -4.09
N GLY A 156 18.89 -3.64 -3.10
CA GLY A 156 18.19 -2.37 -3.22
C GLY A 156 18.67 -1.53 -4.41
N PRO A 157 19.98 -1.37 -4.65
CA PRO A 157 20.47 -0.59 -5.79
C PRO A 157 19.97 -1.10 -7.14
N ILE A 158 20.00 -2.42 -7.39
CA ILE A 158 19.53 -2.97 -8.67
C ILE A 158 18.01 -2.80 -8.85
N VAL A 159 17.24 -2.95 -7.77
CA VAL A 159 15.78 -2.71 -7.79
C VAL A 159 15.48 -1.24 -8.06
N LEU A 160 16.18 -0.31 -7.40
CA LEU A 160 16.03 1.13 -7.64
C LEU A 160 16.45 1.54 -9.05
N LEU A 161 17.48 0.92 -9.61
CA LEU A 161 17.98 1.22 -10.95
C LEU A 161 17.10 0.67 -12.06
N ARG A 162 16.49 -0.51 -11.87
CA ARG A 162 15.79 -1.24 -12.96
C ARG A 162 14.30 -1.51 -12.74
N GLY A 163 13.75 -1.27 -11.55
CA GLY A 163 12.33 -1.48 -11.24
C GLY A 163 11.41 -0.54 -12.03
N GLN A 164 10.31 -1.08 -12.53
CA GLN A 164 9.38 -0.45 -13.48
C GLN A 164 7.95 -0.38 -12.92
N SER A 165 7.57 -1.28 -12.01
CA SER A 165 6.18 -1.44 -11.58
C SER A 165 5.98 -1.29 -10.07
N TRP A 166 4.72 -1.42 -9.65
CA TRP A 166 4.33 -1.42 -8.25
C TRP A 166 4.89 -2.62 -7.48
N ILE A 167 5.13 -3.76 -8.13
CA ILE A 167 5.59 -4.99 -7.47
C ILE A 167 7.00 -4.80 -6.91
N THR A 168 7.94 -4.34 -7.74
CA THR A 168 9.32 -4.06 -7.33
C THR A 168 9.40 -2.87 -6.38
N ALA A 169 8.54 -1.86 -6.55
CA ALA A 169 8.44 -0.74 -5.60
C ALA A 169 7.95 -1.20 -4.22
N SER A 170 6.92 -2.04 -4.16
CA SER A 170 6.40 -2.63 -2.92
C SER A 170 7.41 -3.57 -2.28
N LEU A 171 8.14 -4.36 -3.06
CA LEU A 171 9.21 -5.21 -2.52
C LEU A 171 10.29 -4.35 -1.83
N PHE A 172 10.76 -3.31 -2.51
CA PHE A 172 11.79 -2.42 -1.95
C PHE A 172 11.29 -1.69 -0.70
N MET A 173 10.14 -1.01 -0.78
CA MET A 173 9.59 -0.26 0.35
C MET A 173 9.16 -1.16 1.50
N GLY A 174 8.56 -2.32 1.21
CA GLY A 174 8.17 -3.31 2.20
C GLY A 174 9.39 -3.85 2.95
N THR A 175 10.47 -4.19 2.24
CA THR A 175 11.72 -4.63 2.86
C THR A 175 12.35 -3.52 3.70
N LEU A 176 12.34 -2.27 3.21
CA LEU A 176 12.84 -1.11 3.96
C LEU A 176 12.06 -0.88 5.26
N ILE A 177 10.72 -0.83 5.16
CA ILE A 177 9.84 -0.64 6.33
C ILE A 177 10.02 -1.79 7.32
N ALA A 178 10.01 -3.04 6.85
CA ALA A 178 10.23 -4.21 7.71
C ALA A 178 11.58 -4.16 8.41
N THR A 179 12.66 -3.79 7.69
CA THR A 179 14.00 -3.65 8.28
C THR A 179 14.02 -2.59 9.38
N CYS A 180 13.43 -1.42 9.13
CA CYS A 180 13.39 -0.31 10.08
C CYS A 180 12.60 -0.66 11.34
N TRP A 181 11.45 -1.34 11.20
CA TRP A 181 10.62 -1.71 12.34
C TRP A 181 11.13 -2.94 13.09
N GLU A 182 11.71 -3.93 12.41
CA GLU A 182 12.42 -5.03 13.09
C GLU A 182 13.61 -4.50 13.91
N TYR A 183 14.33 -3.50 13.39
CA TYR A 183 15.38 -2.82 14.14
C TYR A 183 14.82 -2.13 15.39
N ALA A 184 13.71 -1.38 15.22
CA ALA A 184 13.04 -0.70 16.32
C ALA A 184 12.56 -1.68 17.40
N PHE A 185 11.83 -2.74 17.03
CA PHE A 185 11.31 -3.74 17.96
C PHE A 185 12.43 -4.53 18.65
N THR A 186 13.49 -4.88 17.91
CA THR A 186 14.63 -5.59 18.52
C THR A 186 15.29 -4.68 19.57
N LEU A 187 15.54 -3.41 19.29
CA LEU A 187 16.18 -2.55 20.28
C LEU A 187 15.28 -2.25 21.47
N ASP A 188 13.99 -2.08 21.24
CA ASP A 188 13.00 -1.85 22.29
C ASP A 188 12.91 -3.05 23.26
N GLN A 189 12.88 -4.29 22.75
CA GLN A 189 12.81 -5.49 23.58
C GLN A 189 14.11 -5.81 24.35
N TRP A 190 15.27 -5.46 23.79
CA TRP A 190 16.56 -5.86 24.33
C TRP A 190 17.15 -4.84 25.30
N VAL A 191 16.58 -3.62 25.37
CA VAL A 191 17.12 -2.52 26.15
C VAL A 191 16.14 -2.17 27.29
N THR A 192 16.42 -2.70 28.49
CA THR A 192 15.59 -2.44 29.68
C THR A 192 16.19 -1.35 30.58
N GLY A 193 15.34 -0.52 31.20
CA GLY A 193 15.75 0.43 32.25
C GLY A 193 16.45 1.69 31.71
N ARG A 194 17.50 2.18 32.38
CA ARG A 194 18.18 3.45 32.04
C ARG A 194 18.83 3.46 30.65
N GLU A 195 19.09 2.30 30.05
CA GLU A 195 19.60 2.23 28.68
C GLU A 195 18.52 2.51 27.63
N ALA A 196 17.23 2.41 27.98
CA ALA A 196 16.12 2.67 27.05
C ALA A 196 16.09 4.15 26.61
N ASP A 197 16.50 5.06 27.50
CA ASP A 197 16.70 6.48 27.21
C ASP A 197 17.88 6.74 26.25
N SER A 198 18.77 5.77 26.04
CA SER A 198 19.90 5.90 25.11
C SER A 198 19.56 5.50 23.68
N VAL A 199 18.45 4.76 23.46
CA VAL A 199 18.12 4.17 22.15
C VAL A 199 16.96 4.83 21.41
N TRP A 200 16.19 5.72 22.04
CA TRP A 200 15.05 6.38 21.36
C TRP A 200 15.49 7.19 20.13
N LEU A 201 16.66 7.85 20.19
CA LEU A 201 17.16 8.66 19.07
C LEU A 201 17.53 7.81 17.84
N PRO A 202 18.39 6.77 17.94
CA PRO A 202 18.67 5.93 16.79
C PRO A 202 17.43 5.20 16.25
N VAL A 203 16.51 4.75 17.12
CA VAL A 203 15.23 4.17 16.67
C VAL A 203 14.38 5.18 15.90
N THR A 204 14.31 6.42 16.38
CA THR A 204 13.60 7.51 15.69
C THR A 204 14.22 7.80 14.32
N LEU A 205 15.54 7.88 14.23
CA LEU A 205 16.22 8.15 12.96
C LEU A 205 16.04 7.02 11.94
N VAL A 206 16.12 5.76 12.38
CA VAL A 206 15.95 4.60 11.49
C VAL A 206 14.50 4.48 10.99
N THR A 207 13.50 4.73 11.85
CA THR A 207 12.08 4.70 11.46
C THR A 207 11.66 5.85 10.53
N LEU A 208 12.53 6.85 10.34
CA LEU A 208 12.34 7.93 9.36
C LEU A 208 12.87 7.62 7.96
N LEU A 209 13.69 6.56 7.78
CA LEU A 209 14.23 6.22 6.47
C LEU A 209 13.16 5.99 5.37
N PRO A 210 12.03 5.32 5.64
CA PRO A 210 11.00 5.14 4.62
C PRO A 210 10.41 6.45 4.09
N ILE A 211 10.27 7.49 4.93
CA ILE A 211 9.68 8.76 4.47
C ILE A 211 10.64 9.56 3.59
N VAL A 212 11.95 9.39 3.76
CA VAL A 212 12.98 10.04 2.93
C VAL A 212 12.91 9.59 1.47
N MET A 213 12.36 8.39 1.21
CA MET A 213 12.13 7.93 -0.15
C MET A 213 11.07 8.74 -0.91
N GLY A 214 10.18 9.45 -0.21
CA GLY A 214 9.14 10.29 -0.81
C GLY A 214 9.72 11.41 -1.69
N PRO A 215 10.55 12.33 -1.15
CA PRO A 215 11.21 13.38 -1.93
C PRO A 215 12.09 12.86 -3.06
N VAL A 216 12.84 11.78 -2.82
CA VAL A 216 13.68 11.14 -3.85
C VAL A 216 12.81 10.68 -5.01
N ALA A 217 11.70 10.01 -4.72
CA ALA A 217 10.78 9.52 -5.73
C ALA A 217 10.05 10.66 -6.47
N ALA A 218 9.60 11.69 -5.75
CA ALA A 218 8.98 12.88 -6.34
C ALA A 218 9.93 13.59 -7.33
N TRP A 219 11.21 13.71 -6.98
CA TRP A 219 12.24 14.31 -7.83
C TRP A 219 12.56 13.44 -9.06
N MET A 220 12.63 12.12 -8.88
CA MET A 220 12.92 11.15 -9.95
C MET A 220 11.78 10.97 -10.93
N ARG A 221 10.52 11.17 -10.50
CA ARG A 221 9.33 11.01 -11.33
C ARG A 221 9.36 11.86 -12.61
N SER A 222 9.95 13.06 -12.57
CA SER A 222 10.08 13.95 -13.73
C SER A 222 11.36 13.73 -14.55
N ARG A 223 12.30 12.92 -14.07
CA ARG A 223 13.64 12.71 -14.65
C ARG A 223 13.90 11.30 -15.15
N SER A 224 12.99 10.37 -14.87
CA SER A 224 13.12 8.97 -15.19
C SER A 224 12.02 8.54 -16.16
N ALA A 225 12.36 7.71 -17.15
CA ALA A 225 11.37 7.02 -17.98
C ALA A 225 10.42 6.13 -17.16
N ARG A 226 10.83 5.76 -15.94
CA ARG A 226 10.12 4.86 -15.01
C ARG A 226 9.21 5.62 -14.04
N ALA A 227 8.45 6.59 -14.55
CA ALA A 227 7.64 7.48 -13.71
C ALA A 227 6.63 6.71 -12.83
N ALA A 228 6.08 5.60 -13.33
CA ALA A 228 5.16 4.75 -12.59
C ALA A 228 5.80 4.13 -11.33
N PHE A 229 7.00 3.55 -11.45
CA PHE A 229 7.76 3.02 -10.32
C PHE A 229 7.97 4.06 -9.23
N TRP A 230 8.51 5.23 -9.60
CA TRP A 230 8.77 6.31 -8.64
C TRP A 230 7.48 6.83 -8.00
N THR A 231 6.40 6.95 -8.76
CA THR A 231 5.09 7.31 -8.19
C THR A 231 4.64 6.33 -7.11
N ARG A 232 4.92 5.02 -7.27
CA ARG A 232 4.57 4.02 -6.25
C ARG A 232 5.44 4.12 -5.00
N ILE A 233 6.74 4.39 -5.16
CA ILE A 233 7.63 4.66 -4.01
C ILE A 233 7.13 5.88 -3.22
N GLU A 234 6.80 6.97 -3.90
CA GLU A 234 6.25 8.19 -3.28
C GLU A 234 4.95 7.89 -2.52
N GLN A 235 4.00 7.20 -3.17
CA GLN A 235 2.73 6.82 -2.55
C GLN A 235 2.91 5.92 -1.32
N LEU A 236 3.84 4.96 -1.36
CA LEU A 236 4.13 4.07 -0.22
C LEU A 236 4.78 4.84 0.94
N ALA A 237 5.64 5.82 0.66
CA ALA A 237 6.22 6.69 1.68
C ALA A 237 5.17 7.59 2.34
N VAL A 238 4.24 8.15 1.56
CA VAL A 238 3.09 8.94 2.07
C VAL A 238 2.14 8.05 2.88
N ALA A 239 1.81 6.86 2.38
CA ALA A 239 0.97 5.91 3.09
C ALA A 239 1.59 5.51 4.43
N TYR A 240 2.91 5.27 4.47
CA TYR A 240 3.62 4.92 5.69
C TYR A 240 3.44 5.96 6.81
N ILE A 241 3.60 7.26 6.52
CA ILE A 241 3.42 8.30 7.54
C ILE A 241 1.96 8.56 7.88
N VAL A 242 1.02 8.47 6.93
CA VAL A 242 -0.42 8.60 7.21
C VAL A 242 -0.90 7.47 8.10
N ILE A 243 -0.49 6.23 7.82
CA ILE A 243 -0.79 5.06 8.65
C ILE A 243 -0.13 5.23 10.02
N GLY A 244 1.14 5.62 10.07
CA GLY A 244 1.85 5.88 11.33
C GLY A 244 1.15 6.93 12.20
N ALA A 245 0.78 8.08 11.64
CA ALA A 245 0.05 9.13 12.35
C ALA A 245 -1.34 8.66 12.81
N SER A 246 -2.06 7.90 11.97
CA SER A 246 -3.35 7.31 12.34
C SER A 246 -3.21 6.34 13.52
N LEU A 247 -2.20 5.47 13.49
CA LEU A 247 -1.90 4.54 14.58
C LEU A 247 -1.48 5.28 15.86
N MET A 248 -0.75 6.39 15.76
CA MET A 248 -0.41 7.23 16.90
C MET A 248 -1.67 7.85 17.54
N CYS A 249 -2.60 8.38 16.75
CA CYS A 249 -3.85 8.90 17.30
C CYS A 249 -4.68 7.79 17.95
N LEU A 250 -4.71 6.58 17.39
CA LEU A 250 -5.40 5.43 17.99
C LEU A 250 -4.73 5.00 19.30
N ALA A 251 -3.41 4.86 19.32
CA ALA A 251 -2.66 4.48 20.53
C ALA A 251 -2.85 5.52 21.65
N ALA A 252 -2.83 6.81 21.31
CA ALA A 252 -3.09 7.90 22.25
C ALA A 252 -4.49 7.85 22.88
N SER A 253 -5.47 7.25 22.18
CA SER A 253 -6.84 7.10 22.69
C SER A 253 -7.02 5.99 23.70
N VAL A 254 -6.04 5.07 23.80
CA VAL A 254 -6.05 3.93 24.72
C VAL A 254 -5.35 4.28 26.02
N ASP A 255 -4.07 4.64 25.95
CA ASP A 255 -3.23 4.88 27.12
C ASP A 255 -2.28 6.06 26.91
N ALA A 256 -1.78 6.61 28.03
CA ALA A 256 -0.72 7.61 28.00
C ALA A 256 0.59 6.97 27.54
N PHE A 257 1.34 7.68 26.69
CA PHE A 257 2.59 7.14 26.17
C PHE A 257 3.66 7.09 27.25
N SER A 258 4.12 5.88 27.59
CA SER A 258 5.22 5.62 28.51
C SER A 258 6.53 5.24 27.81
N GLU A 259 6.45 4.76 26.56
CA GLU A 259 7.61 4.22 25.86
C GLU A 259 8.58 5.31 25.38
N PRO A 260 9.91 5.14 25.56
CA PRO A 260 10.91 6.13 25.13
C PRO A 260 10.83 6.47 23.63
N VAL A 261 10.48 5.50 22.79
CA VAL A 261 10.30 5.68 21.33
C VAL A 261 9.13 6.61 21.01
N LEU A 262 8.18 6.75 21.94
CA LEU A 262 7.02 7.63 21.85
C LEU A 262 7.22 8.96 22.56
N ALA A 263 8.34 9.17 23.25
CA ALA A 263 8.64 10.40 23.99
C ALA A 263 8.55 11.66 23.11
N LEU A 264 8.30 12.81 23.77
CA LEU A 264 8.14 14.10 23.10
C LEU A 264 9.30 14.42 22.13
N GLY A 265 10.54 14.16 22.55
CA GLY A 265 11.73 14.39 21.72
C GLY A 265 11.68 13.61 20.40
N ALA A 266 11.24 12.35 20.43
CA ALA A 266 11.07 11.53 19.25
C ALA A 266 9.99 12.10 18.32
N GLN A 267 8.85 12.55 18.88
CA GLN A 267 7.76 13.13 18.08
C GLN A 267 8.12 14.49 17.46
N VAL A 268 8.89 15.31 18.16
CA VAL A 268 9.42 16.57 17.61
C VAL A 268 10.32 16.30 16.40
N ILE A 269 11.22 15.32 16.49
CA ILE A 269 12.08 14.93 15.37
C ILE A 269 11.25 14.40 14.19
N ARG A 270 10.28 13.51 14.46
CA ARG A 270 9.41 12.96 13.40
C ARG A 270 8.59 14.04 12.71
N CYS A 271 8.07 15.00 13.47
CA CYS A 271 7.34 16.13 12.91
C CYS A 271 8.23 17.03 12.06
N GLY A 272 9.41 17.42 12.58
CA GLY A 272 10.37 18.21 11.84
C GLY A 272 10.79 17.55 10.52
N ALA A 273 11.08 16.24 10.55
CA ALA A 273 11.38 15.46 9.37
C ALA A 273 10.19 15.38 8.39
N GLY A 274 8.97 15.15 8.90
CA GLY A 274 7.76 15.11 8.09
C GLY A 274 7.46 16.45 7.38
N LEU A 275 7.63 17.58 8.08
CA LEU A 275 7.49 18.92 7.51
C LEU A 275 8.58 19.23 6.48
N ALA A 276 9.82 18.82 6.74
CA ALA A 276 10.91 18.95 5.77
C ALA A 276 10.64 18.14 4.50
N VAL A 277 10.21 16.89 4.64
CA VAL A 277 9.81 16.01 3.53
C VAL A 277 8.63 16.60 2.76
N ALA A 278 7.62 17.14 3.45
CA ALA A 278 6.50 17.84 2.82
C ALA A 278 7.00 19.01 1.94
N GLY A 279 7.85 19.88 2.50
CA GLY A 279 8.44 21.00 1.76
C GLY A 279 9.25 20.56 0.54
N LEU A 280 10.04 19.48 0.66
CA LEU A 280 10.82 18.94 -0.45
C LEU A 280 9.93 18.35 -1.56
N ILE A 281 8.82 17.69 -1.23
CA ILE A 281 7.88 17.19 -2.25
C ILE A 281 7.20 18.35 -2.98
N VAL A 282 6.74 19.38 -2.26
CA VAL A 282 6.15 20.58 -2.89
C VAL A 282 7.16 21.28 -3.79
N TRP A 283 8.42 21.36 -3.35
CA TRP A 283 9.49 21.93 -4.15
C TRP A 283 9.76 21.11 -5.42
N ALA A 284 9.78 19.78 -5.31
CA ALA A 284 10.00 18.87 -6.44
C ALA A 284 8.81 18.80 -7.40
N ARG A 285 7.58 18.97 -6.90
CA ARG A 285 6.31 18.88 -7.63
C ARG A 285 5.46 20.13 -7.41
N ARG A 286 5.74 21.17 -8.19
CA ARG A 286 5.03 22.46 -8.16
C ARG A 286 3.67 22.43 -8.87
N ASP A 287 2.90 21.37 -8.63
CA ASP A 287 1.53 21.22 -9.10
C ASP A 287 0.58 21.05 -7.91
N ARG A 288 -0.74 21.22 -8.13
CA ARG A 288 -1.74 21.07 -7.06
C ARG A 288 -1.67 19.71 -6.35
N SER A 289 -1.22 18.68 -7.07
CA SER A 289 -1.12 17.33 -6.54
C SER A 289 0.09 17.17 -5.60
N GLY A 290 1.21 17.82 -5.89
CA GLY A 290 2.39 17.90 -5.01
C GLY A 290 2.12 18.75 -3.78
N GLU A 291 1.42 19.89 -3.95
CA GLU A 291 0.93 20.72 -2.85
C GLU A 291 0.00 19.93 -1.91
N ALA A 292 -0.97 19.20 -2.46
CA ALA A 292 -1.84 18.33 -1.66
C ALA A 292 -1.08 17.21 -0.95
N THR A 293 -0.08 16.61 -1.60
CA THR A 293 0.79 15.61 -0.96
C THR A 293 1.54 16.24 0.22
N GLY A 294 2.09 17.43 0.04
CA GLY A 294 2.74 18.20 1.11
C GLY A 294 1.79 18.51 2.27
N MET A 295 0.54 18.92 1.99
CA MET A 295 -0.47 19.16 3.03
C MET A 295 -0.79 17.89 3.83
N VAL A 296 -0.96 16.74 3.16
CA VAL A 296 -1.20 15.45 3.82
C VAL A 296 -0.04 15.07 4.73
N LEU A 297 1.20 15.23 4.25
CA LEU A 297 2.40 14.95 5.03
C LEU A 297 2.54 15.88 6.23
N ALA A 298 2.30 17.18 6.06
CA ALA A 298 2.34 18.17 7.13
C ALA A 298 1.28 17.91 8.19
N ALA A 299 0.04 17.61 7.78
CA ALA A 299 -1.04 17.25 8.68
C ALA A 299 -0.70 15.97 9.48
N SER A 300 -0.15 14.96 8.82
CA SER A 300 0.28 13.70 9.47
C SER A 300 1.42 13.93 10.46
N ALA A 301 2.41 14.75 10.09
CA ALA A 301 3.55 15.11 10.94
C ALA A 301 3.11 15.86 12.21
N LEU A 302 2.21 16.83 12.06
CA LEU A 302 1.64 17.59 13.19
C LEU A 302 0.77 16.69 14.08
N ALA A 303 -0.02 15.80 13.48
CA ALA A 303 -0.86 14.85 14.23
C ALA A 303 -0.04 13.98 15.18
N CYS A 304 1.19 13.57 14.83
CA CYS A 304 2.05 12.81 15.74
C CYS A 304 2.40 13.59 17.03
N ILE A 305 2.68 14.90 16.95
CA ILE A 305 2.93 15.72 18.14
C ILE A 305 1.66 15.90 18.96
N PHE A 306 0.54 16.24 18.32
CA PHE A 306 -0.71 16.44 19.04
C PHE A 306 -1.24 15.14 19.65
N ALA A 307 -0.93 13.98 19.06
CA ALA A 307 -1.27 12.68 19.62
C ALA A 307 -0.53 12.43 20.93
N TYR A 308 0.74 12.86 21.04
CA TYR A 308 1.46 12.82 22.31
C TYR A 308 0.78 13.66 23.39
N VAL A 309 0.38 14.89 23.05
CA VAL A 309 -0.32 15.80 23.98
C VAL A 309 -1.69 15.25 24.39
N ALA A 310 -2.39 14.59 23.47
CA ALA A 310 -3.69 13.98 23.70
C ALA A 310 -3.61 12.57 24.31
N SER A 311 -2.41 12.05 24.59
CA SER A 311 -2.24 10.67 25.04
C SER A 311 -2.89 10.43 26.41
N GLY A 312 -3.53 9.26 26.56
CA GLY A 312 -4.34 8.92 27.72
C GLY A 312 -5.71 9.59 27.76
N ALA A 313 -6.10 10.34 26.72
CA ALA A 313 -7.40 10.97 26.62
C ALA A 313 -8.14 10.54 25.34
N THR A 314 -9.09 9.61 25.50
CA THR A 314 -9.84 8.97 24.40
C THR A 314 -10.53 9.98 23.48
N LEU A 315 -11.26 10.95 24.04
CA LEU A 315 -11.99 11.93 23.24
C LEU A 315 -11.06 12.89 22.47
N PRO A 316 -10.08 13.58 23.09
CA PRO A 316 -9.11 14.41 22.35
C PRO A 316 -8.36 13.65 21.26
N ALA A 317 -7.91 12.43 21.52
CA ALA A 317 -7.21 11.60 20.54
C ALA A 317 -8.12 11.17 19.38
N GLY A 318 -9.38 10.81 19.67
CA GLY A 318 -10.40 10.50 18.67
C GLY A 318 -10.74 11.71 17.79
N VAL A 319 -10.87 12.90 18.37
CA VAL A 319 -11.07 14.15 17.64
C VAL A 319 -9.86 14.47 16.76
N LEU A 320 -8.64 14.32 17.27
CA LEU A 320 -7.42 14.53 16.49
C LEU A 320 -7.35 13.59 15.27
N PHE A 321 -7.70 12.31 15.44
CA PHE A 321 -7.80 11.36 14.33
C PHE A 321 -8.77 11.87 13.24
N MET A 322 -9.96 12.33 13.65
CA MET A 322 -10.95 12.87 12.71
C MET A 322 -10.45 14.14 12.02
N LEU A 323 -9.75 15.02 12.74
CA LEU A 323 -9.14 16.23 12.16
C LEU A 323 -8.04 15.90 11.14
N LEU A 324 -7.20 14.90 11.42
CA LEU A 324 -6.20 14.41 10.46
C LEU A 324 -6.87 13.98 9.16
N TRP A 325 -7.88 13.10 9.24
CA TRP A 325 -8.56 12.60 8.04
C TRP A 325 -9.43 13.66 7.35
N ALA A 326 -9.96 14.64 8.08
CA ALA A 326 -10.61 15.81 7.48
C ALA A 326 -9.61 16.69 6.71
N ALA A 327 -8.39 16.89 7.22
CA ALA A 327 -7.33 17.59 6.50
C ALA A 327 -6.89 16.82 5.25
N ILE A 328 -6.78 15.49 5.33
CA ILE A 328 -6.51 14.63 4.16
C ILE A 328 -7.64 14.75 3.13
N ALA A 329 -8.90 14.75 3.56
CA ALA A 329 -10.05 14.95 2.67
C ALA A 329 -10.02 16.32 1.98
N ALA A 330 -9.68 17.39 2.71
CA ALA A 330 -9.54 18.73 2.15
C ALA A 330 -8.40 18.81 1.12
N ALA A 331 -7.24 18.21 1.40
CA ALA A 331 -6.13 18.12 0.46
C ALA A 331 -6.49 17.29 -0.78
N ALA A 332 -7.23 16.19 -0.60
CA ALA A 332 -7.71 15.37 -1.70
C ALA A 332 -8.70 16.12 -2.60
N LEU A 333 -9.59 16.94 -2.03
CA LEU A 333 -10.47 17.82 -2.81
C LEU A 333 -9.69 18.86 -3.60
N TYR A 334 -8.69 19.50 -2.97
CA TYR A 334 -7.83 20.49 -3.62
C TYR A 334 -7.11 19.93 -4.86
N ALA A 335 -6.63 18.68 -4.79
CA ALA A 335 -5.97 17.99 -5.90
C ALA A 335 -6.91 17.20 -6.83
N GLY A 336 -8.23 17.16 -6.57
CA GLY A 336 -9.20 16.41 -7.36
C GLY A 336 -9.13 14.88 -7.19
N TRP A 337 -8.54 14.38 -6.11
CA TRP A 337 -8.39 12.94 -5.82
C TRP A 337 -9.67 12.32 -5.23
N ARG A 338 -10.67 12.08 -6.08
CA ARG A 338 -11.99 11.57 -5.66
C ARG A 338 -11.94 10.31 -4.80
N GLY A 339 -11.11 9.33 -5.18
CA GLY A 339 -10.98 8.08 -4.41
C GLY A 339 -10.40 8.28 -3.01
N VAL A 340 -9.40 9.16 -2.86
CA VAL A 340 -8.80 9.47 -1.55
C VAL A 340 -9.79 10.26 -0.68
N PHE A 341 -10.54 11.19 -1.27
CA PHE A 341 -11.60 11.90 -0.56
C PHE A 341 -12.67 10.95 -0.02
N GLN A 342 -13.17 10.03 -0.86
CA GLN A 342 -14.17 9.03 -0.44
C GLN A 342 -13.62 8.10 0.66
N ALA A 343 -12.37 7.64 0.52
CA ALA A 343 -11.73 6.84 1.55
C ALA A 343 -11.60 7.60 2.87
N ALA A 344 -11.19 8.87 2.84
CA ALA A 344 -11.08 9.69 4.04
C ALA A 344 -12.43 9.90 4.74
N VAL A 345 -13.50 10.16 3.98
CA VAL A 345 -14.87 10.25 4.52
C VAL A 345 -15.30 8.93 5.17
N ALA A 346 -15.03 7.80 4.52
CA ALA A 346 -15.34 6.48 5.07
C ALA A 346 -14.58 6.19 6.36
N VAL A 347 -13.29 6.55 6.44
CA VAL A 347 -12.47 6.39 7.64
C VAL A 347 -12.98 7.25 8.79
N VAL A 348 -13.38 8.50 8.54
CA VAL A 348 -14.00 9.36 9.56
C VAL A 348 -15.31 8.76 10.06
N ALA A 349 -16.16 8.29 9.14
CA ALA A 349 -17.42 7.64 9.50
C ALA A 349 -17.21 6.39 10.36
N LEU A 350 -16.26 5.54 9.98
CA LEU A 350 -15.90 4.36 10.77
C LEU A 350 -15.37 4.75 12.15
N ARG A 351 -14.51 5.78 12.24
CA ARG A 351 -13.98 6.24 13.53
C ARG A 351 -15.09 6.76 14.45
N LEU A 352 -16.10 7.45 13.93
CA LEU A 352 -17.26 7.88 14.72
C LEU A 352 -18.00 6.70 15.36
N ILE A 353 -18.18 5.60 14.61
CA ILE A 353 -18.78 4.38 15.16
C ILE A 353 -17.90 3.81 16.27
N VAL A 354 -16.60 3.64 16.02
CA VAL A 354 -15.67 3.08 17.02
C VAL A 354 -15.63 3.96 18.28
N LEU A 355 -15.54 5.28 18.14
CA LEU A 355 -15.51 6.22 19.24
C LEU A 355 -16.80 6.16 20.10
N SER A 356 -17.95 5.86 19.49
CA SER A 356 -19.20 5.69 20.23
C SER A 356 -19.19 4.49 21.18
N PHE A 357 -18.44 3.44 20.84
CA PHE A 357 -18.20 2.30 21.73
C PHE A 357 -17.12 2.62 22.78
N GLU A 358 -16.06 3.33 22.40
CA GLU A 358 -14.96 3.69 23.33
C GLU A 358 -15.43 4.61 24.47
N LEU A 359 -16.39 5.50 24.21
CA LEU A 359 -16.93 6.44 25.21
C LEU A 359 -18.05 5.86 26.07
N ALA A 360 -18.63 4.74 25.65
CA ALA A 360 -19.76 4.14 26.35
C ALA A 360 -19.27 3.28 27.53
N SER A 361 -19.85 3.52 28.71
CA SER A 361 -19.59 2.69 29.89
C SER A 361 -20.56 1.50 30.01
N ASP A 362 -21.68 1.52 29.27
CA ASP A 362 -22.70 0.48 29.28
C ASP A 362 -23.41 0.33 27.91
N LEU A 363 -24.27 -0.70 27.79
CA LEU A 363 -24.98 -1.00 26.53
C LEU A 363 -25.97 0.11 26.12
N LEU A 364 -26.56 0.82 27.09
CA LEU A 364 -27.54 1.87 26.82
C LEU A 364 -26.86 3.14 26.28
N SER A 365 -25.76 3.57 26.91
CA SER A 365 -24.91 4.66 26.42
C SER A 365 -24.27 4.33 25.07
N SER A 366 -23.88 3.07 24.84
CA SER A 366 -23.43 2.60 23.53
C SER A 366 -24.55 2.70 22.47
N GLY A 367 -25.79 2.31 22.82
CA GLY A 367 -26.95 2.45 21.94
C GLY A 367 -27.23 3.92 21.55
N PHE A 368 -27.24 4.83 22.52
CA PHE A 368 -27.37 6.28 22.25
C PHE A 368 -26.19 6.83 21.44
N GLY A 369 -24.97 6.39 21.76
CA GLY A 369 -23.75 6.73 21.03
C GLY A 369 -23.83 6.34 19.55
N LEU A 370 -24.33 5.14 19.24
CA LEU A 370 -24.52 4.70 17.86
C LEU A 370 -25.56 5.53 17.10
N ILE A 371 -26.67 5.88 17.74
CA ILE A 371 -27.70 6.73 17.13
C ILE A 371 -27.10 8.10 16.78
N LEU A 372 -26.37 8.71 17.72
CA LEU A 372 -25.70 9.99 17.49
C LEU A 372 -24.63 9.88 16.40
N ALA A 373 -23.80 8.82 16.42
CA ALA A 373 -22.82 8.54 15.38
C ALA A 373 -23.49 8.38 14.01
N GLY A 374 -24.61 7.66 13.92
CA GLY A 374 -25.40 7.51 12.70
C GLY A 374 -25.89 8.84 12.14
N LEU A 375 -26.42 9.73 12.99
CA LEU A 375 -26.84 11.07 12.60
C LEU A 375 -25.65 11.93 12.12
N LEU A 376 -24.51 11.85 12.79
CA LEU A 376 -23.28 12.55 12.39
C LEU A 376 -22.76 12.03 11.04
N ILE A 377 -22.75 10.71 10.83
CA ILE A 377 -22.33 10.09 9.56
C ILE A 377 -23.24 10.55 8.42
N LEU A 378 -24.56 10.59 8.63
CA LEU A 378 -25.50 11.12 7.63
C LEU A 378 -25.21 12.60 7.33
N GLY A 379 -24.91 13.40 8.34
CA GLY A 379 -24.50 14.80 8.16
C GLY A 379 -23.21 14.95 7.35
N VAL A 380 -22.18 14.15 7.66
CA VAL A 380 -20.90 14.11 6.93
C VAL A 380 -21.12 13.65 5.48
N ALA A 381 -21.93 12.60 5.26
CA ALA A 381 -22.25 12.11 3.93
C ALA A 381 -23.00 13.14 3.10
N TRP A 382 -23.99 13.83 3.69
CA TRP A 382 -24.71 14.92 3.03
C TRP A 382 -23.78 16.07 2.65
N GLY A 383 -22.89 16.48 3.56
CA GLY A 383 -21.85 17.48 3.29
C GLY A 383 -20.92 17.06 2.17
N ALA A 384 -20.43 15.82 2.20
CA ALA A 384 -19.57 15.26 1.16
C ALA A 384 -20.26 15.23 -0.22
N VAL A 385 -21.54 14.85 -0.28
CA VAL A 385 -22.33 14.89 -1.53
C VAL A 385 -22.47 16.32 -2.04
N ARG A 386 -22.82 17.28 -1.18
CA ARG A 386 -22.97 18.70 -1.56
C ARG A 386 -21.68 19.27 -2.13
N VAL A 387 -20.56 19.00 -1.47
CA VAL A 387 -19.22 19.40 -1.93
C VAL A 387 -18.89 18.71 -3.26
N SER A 388 -19.09 17.40 -3.37
CA SER A 388 -18.78 16.66 -4.60
C SER A 388 -19.56 17.15 -5.83
N ARG A 389 -20.81 17.60 -5.64
CA ARG A 389 -21.65 18.16 -6.72
C ARG A 389 -21.16 19.53 -7.19
N ALA A 390 -20.61 20.35 -6.29
CA ALA A 390 -20.03 21.65 -6.65
C ALA A 390 -18.73 21.52 -7.47
N PHE A 391 -18.03 20.40 -7.35
CA PHE A 391 -16.79 20.09 -8.09
C PHE A 391 -16.99 19.09 -9.24
N ALA A 392 -18.24 18.78 -9.60
CA ALA A 392 -18.53 18.05 -10.82
C ALA A 392 -18.27 18.97 -12.03
N PRO A 393 -17.62 18.50 -13.12
CA PRO A 393 -17.46 19.30 -14.32
C PRO A 393 -18.85 19.76 -14.81
N PRO A 394 -18.97 20.98 -15.40
CA PRO A 394 -20.23 21.44 -15.98
C PRO A 394 -20.75 20.37 -16.92
N ARG A 395 -22.06 20.09 -16.86
CA ARG A 395 -22.70 19.32 -17.93
C ARG A 395 -22.57 20.16 -19.20
N GLU A 396 -21.68 19.77 -20.11
CA GLU A 396 -21.83 20.14 -21.52
C GLU A 396 -23.18 19.57 -21.96
N ASN A 397 -24.19 20.43 -22.05
CA ASN A 397 -25.44 20.34 -22.84
C ASN A 397 -26.54 21.20 -22.21
N GLU A 398 -26.39 22.52 -22.26
CA GLU A 398 -27.49 23.49 -22.36
C GLU A 398 -26.97 24.66 -23.20
N GLY A 399 -26.81 24.41 -24.50
CA GLY A 399 -26.23 25.40 -25.41
C GLY A 399 -26.29 24.95 -26.86
N GLU A 400 -27.47 24.56 -27.33
CA GLU A 400 -27.83 24.60 -28.76
C GLU A 400 -29.35 24.37 -28.92
N THR A 401 -30.11 25.42 -28.62
CA THR A 401 -31.41 25.67 -29.27
C THR A 401 -31.44 27.14 -29.66
N LEU A 402 -31.03 27.43 -30.89
CA LEU A 402 -31.47 28.60 -31.65
C LEU A 402 -32.22 28.08 -32.87
#